data_AF-A0A8J3SUG5-F1
#
_entry.id   AF-A0A8J3SUG5-F1
#
_cell.length_a   1.000
_cell.length_b   1.000
_cell.length_c   1.000
_cell.angle_alpha   90.00
_cell.angle_beta   90.00
_cell.angle_gamma   90.00
#
_symmetry.space_group_name_H-M   'P 1'
#
loop_
_entity.id
_entity.type
_entity.pdbx_description
1 polymer ?
#
loop_
_entity_poly.entity_id
_entity_poly.type
_entity_poly.pdbx_seq_one_letter_code
_entity_poly.pdbx_strand_id
1 'polypeptide(L)'
;MRLLRFIRRHRSGRSGEPDGRVRRLRTALYANGLLQTIGLLRLPSPWWVDVAWALGWLALVVLFHGVLGGASRTLRIVLLVSGTVGAAGSLGEEVSEALDARFAARFFDAVELQGWPWLLWLTLILFAQARDGRWGRIAVWSGAASVAAPFVVVLLRSGVVSVSVSDIAYFHGYVLMPLTAISEALQLVWLARSAHDLASSPARAVPRREPRPVRFRLPSGRWLLTVTATVVPLLALPAADHARGPFTSRDDCPRAQSATGEYIPASTLDEICLRAAADAMVGIAEEEGQVLAMQVEEQRKCNAVPRHRPLITPESVSVIRKPIWPETGLEAYEDTPTGSDAFDNGLYDLVAENGLVAALPGHMVISTDSEFRICVTLETYARRPPVETEGWHHVVEVGYRSPTGEIVIRDPMSGTVLPDLAFRGAGDYRIRVHHAWFPWKGEKYGTQRLLIMVYPGRGDDVVVHRAKTGP
;
A
#
# COMPACT_ATOMS: atom_id res chain seq x y z
N MET A 1 43.58 -1.80 67.03
CA MET A 1 43.01 -0.43 66.89
C MET A 1 43.08 0.20 65.48
N ARG A 2 43.57 -0.48 64.42
CA ARG A 2 43.59 0.05 63.02
C ARG A 2 42.59 -0.60 62.05
N LEU A 3 41.94 -1.71 62.40
CA LEU A 3 41.01 -2.42 61.49
C LEU A 3 39.56 -1.89 61.50
N LEU A 4 39.15 -1.14 62.54
CA LEU A 4 37.77 -0.63 62.69
C LEU A 4 37.53 0.74 62.00
N ARG A 5 38.55 1.36 61.38
CA ARG A 5 38.39 2.59 60.59
C ARG A 5 38.04 2.36 59.13
N PHE A 6 38.22 1.15 58.59
CA PHE A 6 37.90 0.87 57.19
C PHE A 6 36.40 0.57 56.97
N ILE A 7 35.70 0.07 57.99
CA ILE A 7 34.28 -0.29 57.89
C ILE A 7 33.34 0.92 58.13
N ARG A 8 33.83 2.00 58.75
CA ARG A 8 32.97 3.16 59.10
C ARG A 8 32.93 4.28 58.05
N ARG A 9 33.67 4.19 56.94
CA ARG A 9 33.72 5.22 55.88
C ARG A 9 32.98 4.86 54.59
N HIS A 10 32.08 3.87 54.61
CA HIS A 10 31.29 3.47 53.43
C HIS A 10 29.77 3.49 53.63
N ARG A 11 29.27 4.14 54.69
CA ARG A 11 27.83 4.21 55.00
C ARG A 11 27.18 5.60 54.87
N SER A 12 27.77 6.51 54.09
CA SER A 12 27.13 7.76 53.67
C SER A 12 27.02 7.91 52.15
N GLY A 13 27.16 6.81 51.41
CA GLY A 13 26.70 6.75 50.03
C GLY A 13 25.19 6.70 50.05
N ARG A 14 24.53 7.86 50.09
CA ARG A 14 23.11 8.05 49.74
C ARG A 14 22.86 7.12 48.55
N SER A 15 22.10 6.05 48.76
CA SER A 15 21.54 5.24 47.69
C SER A 15 20.71 6.20 46.87
N GLY A 16 21.33 6.79 45.86
CA GLY A 16 20.79 7.89 45.09
C GLY A 16 19.44 7.43 44.56
N GLU A 17 18.39 8.03 45.10
CA GLU A 17 17.06 7.84 44.58
C GLU A 17 17.13 8.07 43.07
N PRO A 18 16.66 7.11 42.24
CA PRO A 18 16.82 7.19 40.80
C PRO A 18 16.29 8.54 40.32
N ASP A 19 17.13 9.29 39.59
CA ASP A 19 16.81 10.61 39.07
C ASP A 19 15.40 10.58 38.45
N GLY A 20 14.49 11.38 38.99
CA GLY A 20 13.09 11.39 38.60
C GLY A 20 12.89 11.58 37.09
N ARG A 21 13.86 12.21 36.41
CA ARG A 21 13.87 12.35 34.94
C ARG A 21 14.04 11.02 34.21
N VAL A 22 14.94 10.16 34.70
CA VAL A 22 15.17 8.82 34.13
C VAL A 22 13.92 7.95 34.29
N ARG A 23 13.27 8.03 35.45
CA ARG A 23 12.01 7.31 35.70
C ARG A 23 10.91 7.74 34.73
N ARG A 24 10.74 9.05 34.50
CA ARG A 24 9.76 9.58 33.53
C ARG A 24 10.08 9.15 32.10
N LEU A 25 11.33 9.26 31.67
CA LEU A 25 11.74 8.81 30.33
C LEU A 25 11.45 7.33 30.13
N ARG A 26 11.75 6.48 31.13
CA ARG A 26 11.44 5.06 31.07
C ARG A 26 9.94 4.79 30.90
N THR A 27 9.10 5.46 31.68
CA THR A 27 7.63 5.34 31.56
C THR A 27 7.16 5.78 30.18
N ALA A 28 7.67 6.90 29.67
CA ALA A 28 7.31 7.40 28.33
C ALA A 28 7.74 6.42 27.22
N LEU A 29 8.91 5.78 27.33
CA LEU A 29 9.38 4.80 26.36
C LEU A 29 8.48 3.56 26.31
N TYR A 30 8.04 3.03 27.47
CA TYR A 30 7.09 1.91 27.50
C TYR A 30 5.70 2.30 27.00
N ALA A 31 5.20 3.50 27.35
CA ALA A 31 3.92 3.99 26.89
C ALA A 31 3.89 4.15 25.36
N ASN A 32 4.94 4.73 24.77
CA ASN A 32 5.09 4.77 23.33
C ASN A 32 5.22 3.35 22.75
N GLY A 33 6.04 2.46 23.33
CA GLY A 33 6.10 1.08 22.84
C GLY A 33 4.73 0.39 22.78
N LEU A 34 3.85 0.63 23.75
CA LEU A 34 2.49 0.12 23.75
C LEU A 34 1.65 0.71 22.60
N LEU A 35 1.68 2.03 22.40
CA LEU A 35 0.96 2.68 21.29
C LEU A 35 1.47 2.19 19.92
N GLN A 36 2.78 2.02 19.74
CA GLN A 36 3.36 1.47 18.50
C GLN A 36 2.81 0.07 18.19
N THR A 37 2.53 -0.73 19.22
CA THR A 37 2.02 -2.09 19.05
C THR A 37 0.61 -2.09 18.44
N ILE A 38 -0.19 -1.05 18.68
CA ILE A 38 -1.51 -0.89 18.06
C ILE A 38 -1.36 -0.72 16.54
N GLY A 39 -0.44 0.14 16.10
CA GLY A 39 -0.13 0.35 14.68
C GLY A 39 0.44 -0.91 14.02
N LEU A 40 1.36 -1.61 14.69
CA LEU A 40 1.97 -2.83 14.17
C LEU A 40 0.95 -3.97 13.96
N LEU A 41 -0.07 -4.04 14.82
CA LEU A 41 -1.17 -5.00 14.71
C LEU A 41 -2.24 -4.58 13.69
N ARG A 42 -2.09 -3.41 13.06
CA ARG A 42 -3.04 -2.82 12.11
C ARG A 42 -4.48 -2.81 12.63
N LEU A 43 -4.63 -2.59 13.94
CA LEU A 43 -5.95 -2.46 14.53
C LEU A 43 -6.56 -1.15 14.01
N PRO A 44 -7.84 -1.13 13.60
CA PRO A 44 -8.49 0.12 13.23
C PRO A 44 -8.44 1.07 14.43
N SER A 45 -7.65 2.14 14.30
CA SER A 45 -7.47 3.14 15.33
C SER A 45 -8.30 4.38 14.99
N PRO A 46 -9.04 4.93 15.96
CA PRO A 46 -9.60 6.26 15.81
C PRO A 46 -8.45 7.30 15.80
N TRP A 47 -8.62 8.40 15.06
CA TRP A 47 -7.62 9.47 14.85
C TRP A 47 -6.96 10.02 16.12
N TRP A 48 -7.63 9.97 17.28
CA TRP A 48 -7.04 10.43 18.53
C TRP A 48 -5.88 9.55 19.01
N VAL A 49 -5.78 8.31 18.53
CA VAL A 49 -4.63 7.43 18.80
C VAL A 49 -3.37 7.99 18.16
N ASP A 50 -3.47 8.50 16.93
CA ASP A 50 -2.35 9.09 16.18
C ASP A 50 -1.91 10.42 16.81
N VAL A 51 -2.86 11.19 17.33
CA VAL A 51 -2.58 12.36 18.17
C VAL A 51 -1.86 11.97 19.46
N ALA A 52 -2.33 10.93 20.17
CA ALA A 52 -1.67 10.45 21.39
C ALA A 52 -0.27 9.91 21.11
N TRP A 53 -0.08 9.29 19.95
CA TRP A 53 1.19 8.82 19.43
C TRP A 53 2.18 9.97 19.21
N ALA A 54 1.79 11.01 18.46
CA ALA A 54 2.62 12.18 18.20
C ALA A 54 2.99 12.93 19.50
N LEU A 55 2.04 13.07 20.44
CA LEU A 55 2.30 13.63 21.77
C LEU A 55 3.28 12.78 22.59
N GLY A 56 3.17 11.45 22.47
CA GLY A 56 4.11 10.50 23.07
C GLY A 56 5.54 10.73 22.60
N TRP A 57 5.74 10.95 21.30
CA TRP A 57 7.05 11.26 20.72
C TRP A 57 7.57 12.62 21.17
N LEU A 58 6.74 13.66 21.18
CA LEU A 58 7.12 14.97 21.67
C LEU A 58 7.60 14.90 23.13
N ALA A 59 6.91 14.12 23.98
CA ALA A 59 7.34 13.87 25.35
C ALA A 59 8.71 13.18 25.40
N LEU A 60 8.99 12.21 24.53
CA LEU A 60 10.30 11.56 24.44
C LEU A 60 11.41 12.54 24.07
N VAL A 61 11.19 13.43 23.09
CA VAL A 61 12.15 14.47 22.69
C VAL A 61 12.56 15.32 23.90
N VAL A 62 11.58 15.84 24.64
CA VAL A 62 11.81 16.69 25.82
C VAL A 62 12.53 15.93 26.93
N LEU A 63 12.11 14.69 27.21
CA LEU A 63 12.69 13.87 28.27
C LEU A 63 14.13 13.43 27.95
N PHE A 64 14.41 13.05 26.70
CA PHE A 64 15.77 12.73 26.26
C PHE A 64 16.71 13.93 26.38
N HIS A 65 16.25 15.13 26.02
CA HIS A 65 17.03 16.36 26.20
C HIS A 65 17.46 16.55 27.67
N GLY A 66 16.60 16.21 28.62
CA GLY A 66 16.87 16.29 30.06
C GLY A 66 17.77 15.19 30.61
N VAL A 67 17.70 13.98 30.04
CA VAL A 67 18.48 12.82 30.49
C VAL A 67 19.91 12.82 29.92
N LEU A 68 20.12 13.30 28.69
CA LEU A 68 21.42 13.31 28.01
C LEU A 68 22.39 14.41 28.50
N GLY A 69 22.60 14.50 29.83
CA GLY A 69 23.47 15.50 30.44
C GLY A 69 24.94 15.43 30.01
N GLY A 70 25.42 14.26 29.54
CA GLY A 70 26.79 14.07 29.04
C GLY A 70 27.02 14.56 27.60
N ALA A 71 25.97 14.89 26.86
CA ALA A 71 26.08 15.41 25.50
C ALA A 71 26.43 16.91 25.50
N SER A 72 27.12 17.36 24.44
CA SER A 72 27.41 18.79 24.26
C SER A 72 26.11 19.62 24.21
N ARG A 73 26.17 20.86 24.68
CA ARG A 73 25.02 21.78 24.68
C ARG A 73 24.43 21.94 23.27
N THR A 74 25.28 22.08 22.26
CA THR A 74 24.86 22.20 20.86
C THR A 74 24.10 20.98 20.38
N LEU A 75 24.62 19.77 20.61
CA LEU A 75 23.95 18.53 20.23
C LEU A 75 22.56 18.41 20.90
N ARG A 76 22.47 18.77 22.17
CA ARG A 76 21.20 18.75 22.92
C ARG A 76 20.16 19.75 22.38
N ILE A 77 20.60 20.92 21.92
CA ILE A 77 19.72 21.92 21.30
C ILE A 77 19.26 21.43 19.92
N VAL A 78 20.18 20.94 19.09
CA VAL A 78 19.83 20.41 17.75
C VAL A 78 18.86 19.22 17.88
N LEU A 79 19.10 18.31 18.83
CA LEU A 79 18.16 17.24 19.18
C LEU A 79 16.79 17.79 19.59
N LEU A 80 16.74 18.77 20.48
CA LEU A 80 15.45 19.31 20.91
C LEU A 80 14.69 19.94 19.74
N VAL A 81 15.35 20.78 18.95
CA VAL A 81 14.72 21.48 17.81
C VAL A 81 14.26 20.50 16.73
N SER A 82 15.14 19.63 16.25
CA SER A 82 14.78 18.66 15.19
C SER A 82 13.64 17.72 15.60
N GLY A 83 13.70 17.19 16.83
CA GLY A 83 12.65 16.31 17.33
C GLY A 83 11.33 17.04 17.57
N THR A 84 11.36 18.28 18.05
CA THR A 84 10.14 19.09 18.24
C THR A 84 9.52 19.48 16.91
N VAL A 85 10.31 19.88 15.91
CA VAL A 85 9.79 20.20 14.57
C VAL A 85 9.15 18.97 13.94
N GLY A 86 9.82 17.80 13.97
CA GLY A 86 9.26 16.56 13.42
C GLY A 86 7.97 16.14 14.13
N ALA A 87 7.94 16.14 15.47
CA ALA A 87 6.75 15.76 16.23
C ALA A 87 5.59 16.78 16.08
N ALA A 88 5.90 18.08 15.93
CA ALA A 88 4.89 19.12 15.73
C ALA A 88 4.32 19.12 14.30
N GLY A 89 5.13 18.79 13.30
CA GLY A 89 4.68 18.56 11.92
C GLY A 89 3.64 17.44 11.89
N SER A 90 4.04 16.23 12.31
CA SER A 90 3.16 15.07 12.36
C SER A 90 1.90 15.30 13.19
N LEU A 91 2.01 15.90 14.39
CA LEU A 91 0.82 16.23 15.20
C LEU A 91 -0.12 17.21 14.50
N GLY A 92 0.44 18.21 13.83
CA GLY A 92 -0.33 19.23 13.16
C GLY A 92 -1.04 18.71 11.91
N GLU A 93 -0.41 17.81 11.16
CA GLU A 93 -1.00 17.12 10.02
C GLU A 93 -2.23 16.32 10.45
N GLU A 94 -2.07 15.42 11.42
CA GLU A 94 -3.13 14.54 11.94
C GLU A 94 -4.34 15.33 12.46
N VAL A 95 -4.08 16.38 13.26
CA VAL A 95 -5.16 17.23 13.79
C VAL A 95 -5.84 18.02 12.68
N SER A 96 -5.08 18.49 11.70
CA SER A 96 -5.65 19.26 10.60
C SER A 96 -6.51 18.39 9.68
N GLU A 97 -6.09 17.16 9.40
CA GLU A 97 -6.88 16.20 8.64
C GLU A 97 -8.17 15.83 9.38
N ALA A 98 -8.08 15.53 10.68
CA ALA A 98 -9.24 15.23 11.52
C ALA A 98 -10.26 16.38 11.59
N LEU A 99 -9.80 17.63 11.43
CA LEU A 99 -10.64 18.83 11.44
C LEU A 99 -11.01 19.33 10.03
N ASP A 100 -10.63 18.61 8.96
CA ASP A 100 -10.75 19.02 7.54
C ASP A 100 -10.14 20.43 7.27
N ALA A 101 -9.12 20.80 8.03
CA ALA A 101 -8.38 22.06 7.91
C ALA A 101 -7.22 21.92 6.91
N ARG A 102 -7.55 21.71 5.64
CA ARG A 102 -6.59 21.34 4.58
C ARG A 102 -5.37 22.26 4.44
N PHE A 103 -5.54 23.57 4.63
CA PHE A 103 -4.43 24.53 4.59
C PHE A 103 -3.41 24.27 5.71
N ALA A 104 -3.90 23.98 6.92
CA ALA A 104 -3.02 23.67 8.04
C ALA A 104 -2.30 22.33 7.82
N ALA A 105 -2.98 21.32 7.27
CA ALA A 105 -2.37 20.03 6.93
C ALA A 105 -1.18 20.20 5.98
N ARG A 106 -1.33 20.97 4.89
CA ARG A 106 -0.23 21.27 3.95
C ARG A 106 0.92 22.03 4.58
N PHE A 107 0.62 23.01 5.44
CA PHE A 107 1.66 23.72 6.17
C PHE A 107 2.47 22.77 7.06
N PHE A 108 1.80 21.86 7.75
CA PHE A 108 2.45 20.90 8.63
C PHE A 108 3.22 19.82 7.86
N ASP A 109 2.73 19.32 6.74
CA ASP A 109 3.46 18.46 5.81
C ASP A 109 4.75 19.14 5.30
N ALA A 110 4.63 20.42 4.90
CA ALA A 110 5.79 21.21 4.48
C ALA A 110 6.80 21.44 5.63
N VAL A 111 6.33 21.62 6.87
CA VAL A 111 7.19 21.75 8.06
C VAL A 111 7.84 20.42 8.43
N GLU A 112 7.14 19.31 8.25
CA GLU A 112 7.66 17.97 8.47
C GLU A 112 8.78 17.64 7.46
N LEU A 113 8.81 18.31 6.31
CA LEU A 113 9.84 18.13 5.28
C LEU A 113 10.01 16.63 4.99
N GLN A 114 8.92 15.91 4.72
CA GLN A 114 8.95 14.47 4.44
C GLN A 114 9.65 13.63 5.53
N GLY A 115 9.60 14.06 6.79
CA GLY A 115 10.18 13.35 7.93
C GLY A 115 11.69 13.56 8.12
N TRP A 116 12.35 14.42 7.34
CA TRP A 116 13.79 14.70 7.51
C TRP A 116 14.19 15.17 8.92
N PRO A 117 13.46 16.09 9.59
CA PRO A 117 13.75 16.49 10.96
C PRO A 117 13.67 15.31 11.93
N TRP A 118 12.71 14.40 11.72
CA TRP A 118 12.55 13.20 12.53
C TRP A 118 13.72 12.23 12.37
N LEU A 119 14.14 11.95 11.13
CA LEU A 119 15.29 11.11 10.84
C LEU A 119 16.59 11.68 11.41
N LEU A 120 16.77 13.00 11.30
CA LEU A 120 17.90 13.71 11.91
C LEU A 120 17.88 13.54 13.43
N TRP A 121 16.73 13.76 14.06
CA TRP A 121 16.56 13.57 15.49
C TRP A 121 16.93 12.14 15.93
N LEU A 122 16.37 11.14 15.26
CA LEU A 122 16.56 9.73 15.59
C LEU A 122 18.04 9.31 15.41
N THR A 123 18.71 9.83 14.39
CA THR A 123 20.14 9.59 14.17
C THR A 123 20.99 10.20 15.28
N LEU A 124 20.71 11.46 15.65
CA LEU A 124 21.45 12.17 16.70
C LEU A 124 21.22 11.55 18.08
N ILE A 125 20.03 11.02 18.36
CA ILE A 125 19.73 10.43 19.67
C ILE A 125 20.48 9.10 19.83
N LEU A 126 20.53 8.27 18.79
CA LEU A 126 21.29 7.02 18.79
C LEU A 126 22.79 7.28 19.00
N PHE A 127 23.32 8.33 18.35
CA PHE A 127 24.69 8.76 18.56
C PHE A 127 24.96 9.22 19.99
N ALA A 128 24.04 9.98 20.58
CA ALA A 128 24.14 10.40 21.98
C ALA A 128 24.05 9.21 22.95
N GLN A 129 23.12 8.28 22.71
CA GLN A 129 22.97 7.04 23.49
C GLN A 129 24.25 6.18 23.45
N ALA A 130 24.85 6.02 22.27
CA ALA A 130 26.09 5.28 22.09
C ALA A 130 27.27 5.84 22.89
N ARG A 131 27.31 7.18 23.07
CA ARG A 131 28.38 7.86 23.82
C ARG A 131 28.17 7.89 25.32
N ASP A 132 26.93 7.98 25.75
CA ASP A 132 26.58 8.15 27.15
C ASP A 132 26.87 6.88 27.98
N GLY A 133 26.78 5.70 27.36
CA GLY A 133 27.18 4.43 27.96
C GLY A 133 26.16 3.84 28.96
N ARG A 134 25.06 4.55 29.24
CA ARG A 134 23.89 3.98 29.95
C ARG A 134 23.07 3.02 29.07
N TRP A 135 23.13 3.18 27.75
CA TRP A 135 22.42 2.33 26.80
C TRP A 135 23.29 1.17 26.34
N GLY A 136 22.68 -0.02 26.30
CA GLY A 136 23.30 -1.23 25.77
C GLY A 136 23.45 -1.15 24.26
N ARG A 137 24.38 -1.97 23.73
CA ARG A 137 24.63 -2.04 22.29
C ARG A 137 23.39 -2.47 21.52
N ILE A 138 22.58 -3.38 22.08
CA ILE A 138 21.38 -3.90 21.43
C ILE A 138 20.37 -2.77 21.18
N ALA A 139 20.14 -1.89 22.17
CA ALA A 139 19.26 -0.74 21.99
C ALA A 139 19.75 0.16 20.85
N VAL A 140 21.02 0.57 20.89
CA VAL A 140 21.58 1.46 19.85
C VAL A 140 21.50 0.83 18.46
N TRP A 141 21.81 -0.47 18.32
CA TRP A 141 21.75 -1.15 17.03
C TRP A 141 20.34 -1.36 16.50
N SER A 142 19.36 -1.68 17.35
CA SER A 142 17.98 -1.83 16.89
C SER A 142 17.42 -0.50 16.40
N GLY A 143 17.73 0.61 17.07
CA GLY A 143 17.32 1.94 16.60
C GLY A 143 18.07 2.38 15.34
N ALA A 144 19.36 2.03 15.20
CA ALA A 144 20.10 2.32 13.96
C ALA A 144 19.53 1.52 12.78
N ALA A 145 19.14 0.26 13.00
CA ALA A 145 18.52 -0.57 11.99
C ALA A 145 17.14 -0.03 11.56
N SER A 146 16.32 0.48 12.49
CA SER A 146 15.03 1.12 12.14
C SER A 146 15.23 2.39 11.31
N VAL A 147 16.24 3.21 11.61
CA VAL A 147 16.57 4.39 10.78
C VAL A 147 17.02 4.01 9.37
N ALA A 148 17.73 2.89 9.21
CA ALA A 148 18.28 2.47 7.92
C ALA A 148 17.22 1.91 6.96
N ALA A 149 16.15 1.29 7.48
CA ALA A 149 15.13 0.61 6.66
C ALA A 149 14.45 1.52 5.60
N PRO A 150 14.02 2.76 5.91
CA PRO A 150 13.48 3.68 4.90
C PRO A 150 14.46 4.02 3.77
N PHE A 151 15.77 4.07 4.03
CA PHE A 151 16.75 4.34 2.98
C PHE A 151 16.92 3.16 2.02
N VAL A 152 16.74 1.93 2.50
CA VAL A 152 16.69 0.75 1.64
C VAL A 152 15.50 0.86 0.69
N VAL A 153 14.35 1.29 1.18
CA VAL A 153 13.16 1.56 0.37
C VAL A 153 13.42 2.62 -0.71
N VAL A 154 14.02 3.76 -0.34
CA VAL A 154 14.33 4.84 -1.30
C VAL A 154 15.31 4.35 -2.36
N LEU A 155 16.33 3.58 -1.99
CA LEU A 155 17.29 2.99 -2.93
C LEU A 155 16.64 1.98 -3.88
N LEU A 156 15.67 1.20 -3.41
CA LEU A 156 14.89 0.28 -4.25
C LEU A 156 13.98 1.05 -5.22
N ARG A 157 13.40 2.17 -4.79
CA ARG A 157 12.52 3.01 -5.62
C ARG A 157 13.26 3.84 -6.67
N SER A 158 14.49 4.29 -6.40
CA SER A 158 15.24 5.17 -7.30
C SER A 158 15.78 4.48 -8.56
N GLY A 159 15.38 3.23 -8.84
CA GLY A 159 15.71 2.55 -10.09
C GLY A 159 17.15 2.03 -10.17
N VAL A 160 17.92 2.09 -9.08
CA VAL A 160 19.22 1.37 -8.96
C VAL A 160 19.00 -0.13 -9.15
N VAL A 161 17.80 -0.62 -8.85
CA VAL A 161 17.27 -1.91 -9.28
C VAL A 161 16.12 -1.61 -10.24
N SER A 162 16.26 -1.95 -11.52
CA SER A 162 15.19 -1.78 -12.51
C SER A 162 14.04 -2.73 -12.21
N VAL A 163 13.05 -2.27 -11.44
CA VAL A 163 11.77 -2.96 -11.25
C VAL A 163 10.82 -2.42 -12.32
N SER A 164 10.23 -3.32 -13.13
CA SER A 164 9.25 -2.95 -14.16
C SER A 164 8.07 -2.20 -13.53
N VAL A 165 7.67 -1.09 -14.16
CA VAL A 165 6.61 -0.18 -13.69
C VAL A 165 5.22 -0.86 -13.70
N SER A 166 5.07 -2.01 -14.36
CA SER A 166 3.83 -2.79 -14.39
C SER A 166 3.41 -3.35 -13.02
N ASP A 167 4.26 -3.28 -11.99
CA ASP A 167 4.05 -3.93 -10.70
C ASP A 167 4.08 -2.97 -9.50
N ILE A 168 3.57 -1.74 -9.64
CA ILE A 168 3.50 -0.78 -8.52
C ILE A 168 2.71 -1.36 -7.33
N ALA A 169 1.59 -2.05 -7.61
CA ALA A 169 0.78 -2.71 -6.59
C ALA A 169 1.55 -3.86 -5.91
N TYR A 170 2.26 -4.68 -6.70
CA TYR A 170 3.09 -5.77 -6.19
C TYR A 170 4.26 -5.24 -5.33
N PHE A 171 4.99 -4.23 -5.82
CA PHE A 171 6.08 -3.60 -5.08
C PHE A 171 5.59 -2.98 -3.78
N HIS A 172 4.44 -2.29 -3.80
CA HIS A 172 3.87 -1.71 -2.60
C HIS A 172 3.43 -2.78 -1.58
N GLY A 173 2.72 -3.82 -2.03
CA GLY A 173 2.21 -4.88 -1.17
C GLY A 173 3.28 -5.83 -0.62
N TYR A 174 4.24 -6.24 -1.45
CA TYR A 174 5.20 -7.30 -1.11
C TYR A 174 6.56 -6.78 -0.64
N VAL A 175 6.94 -5.54 -0.95
CA VAL A 175 8.26 -4.99 -0.58
C VAL A 175 8.12 -3.84 0.43
N LEU A 176 7.34 -2.81 0.10
CA LEU A 176 7.21 -1.63 0.96
C LEU A 176 6.55 -1.97 2.29
N MET A 177 5.39 -2.63 2.25
CA MET A 177 4.62 -2.97 3.46
C MET A 177 5.41 -3.84 4.46
N PRO A 178 6.11 -4.92 4.06
CA PRO A 178 6.95 -5.69 4.98
C PRO A 178 8.14 -4.90 5.52
N LEU A 179 8.80 -4.08 4.71
CA LEU A 179 9.94 -3.27 5.16
C LEU A 179 9.51 -2.22 6.19
N THR A 180 8.36 -1.58 6.00
CA THR A 180 7.77 -0.65 6.98
C THR A 180 7.46 -1.39 8.28
N ALA A 181 6.82 -2.57 8.21
CA ALA A 181 6.53 -3.38 9.40
C ALA A 181 7.82 -3.82 10.15
N ILE A 182 8.88 -4.17 9.43
CA ILE A 182 10.20 -4.48 10.02
C ILE A 182 10.78 -3.25 10.72
N SER A 183 10.71 -2.07 10.09
CA SER A 183 11.18 -0.82 10.69
C SER A 183 10.47 -0.51 12.01
N GLU A 184 9.13 -0.61 12.02
CA GLU A 184 8.30 -0.40 13.20
C GLU A 184 8.60 -1.41 14.31
N ALA A 185 8.79 -2.69 13.96
CA ALA A 185 9.18 -3.71 14.92
C ALA A 185 10.56 -3.42 15.54
N LEU A 186 11.53 -2.97 14.74
CA LEU A 186 12.85 -2.57 15.23
C LEU A 186 12.79 -1.33 16.13
N GLN A 187 11.93 -0.36 15.80
CA GLN A 187 11.68 0.83 16.61
C GLN A 187 11.03 0.46 17.96
N LEU A 188 10.07 -0.46 17.96
CA LEU A 188 9.47 -1.02 19.19
C LEU A 188 10.52 -1.70 20.07
N VAL A 189 11.39 -2.52 19.47
CA VAL A 189 12.52 -3.15 20.18
C VAL A 189 13.46 -2.09 20.76
N TRP A 190 13.76 -1.03 20.01
CA TRP A 190 14.58 0.09 20.49
C TRP A 190 13.95 0.80 21.69
N LEU A 191 12.65 1.10 21.65
CA LEU A 191 11.92 1.74 22.75
C LEU A 191 11.98 0.86 24.01
N ALA A 192 11.63 -0.42 23.89
CA ALA A 192 11.61 -1.37 25.01
C ALA A 192 13.00 -1.60 25.60
N ARG A 193 14.03 -1.77 24.76
CA ARG A 193 15.42 -1.96 25.22
C ARG A 193 15.99 -0.70 25.85
N SER A 194 15.73 0.47 25.27
CA SER A 194 16.13 1.75 25.88
C SER A 194 15.52 1.94 27.26
N ALA A 195 14.25 1.56 27.45
CA ALA A 195 13.57 1.63 28.74
C ALA A 195 14.19 0.65 29.76
N HIS A 196 14.50 -0.57 29.31
CA HIS A 196 15.12 -1.61 30.13
C HIS A 196 16.54 -1.24 30.58
N ASP A 197 17.35 -0.71 29.66
CA ASP A 197 18.73 -0.29 29.96
C ASP A 197 18.74 0.84 31.00
N LEU A 198 17.79 1.78 30.93
CA LEU A 198 17.62 2.83 31.94
C LEU A 198 17.15 2.30 33.31
N ALA A 199 16.53 1.12 33.37
CA ALA A 199 16.15 0.47 34.62
C ALA A 199 17.32 -0.26 35.30
N SER A 200 18.34 -0.62 34.53
CA SER A 200 19.51 -1.34 35.03
C SER A 200 20.37 -0.39 35.88
N SER A 201 20.36 -0.57 37.20
CA SER A 201 21.13 0.28 38.11
C SER A 201 22.61 0.35 37.70
N PRO A 202 23.21 1.56 37.63
CA PRO A 202 24.64 1.73 37.31
C PRO A 202 25.58 1.04 38.31
N ALA A 203 25.05 0.54 39.44
CA ALA A 203 25.78 -0.19 40.47
C ALA A 203 26.43 -1.50 40.00
N ARG A 204 26.09 -2.02 38.81
CA ARG A 204 26.78 -3.15 38.17
C ARG A 204 27.62 -2.74 36.97
N ALA A 205 27.96 -1.45 36.83
CA ALA A 205 29.13 -1.07 36.08
C ALA A 205 30.33 -1.71 36.78
N VAL A 206 30.68 -2.92 36.32
CA VAL A 206 31.99 -3.55 36.58
C VAL A 206 32.98 -2.41 36.61
N PRO A 207 33.70 -2.16 37.72
CA PRO A 207 34.58 -1.02 37.86
C PRO A 207 35.38 -0.96 36.58
N ARG A 208 35.04 0.04 35.76
CA ARG A 208 35.51 0.14 34.38
C ARG A 208 36.99 0.34 34.59
N ARG A 209 37.73 -0.77 34.47
CA ARG A 209 39.18 -0.86 34.72
C ARG A 209 39.71 0.44 34.15
N GLU A 210 40.22 1.31 35.03
CA GLU A 210 40.64 2.67 34.65
C GLU A 210 41.20 2.55 33.27
N PRO A 211 40.60 3.21 32.26
CA PRO A 211 41.08 3.04 30.92
C PRO A 211 42.55 3.42 31.01
N ARG A 212 43.43 2.39 30.95
CA ARG A 212 44.71 2.54 30.27
C ARG A 212 44.36 3.41 29.09
N PRO A 213 45.07 4.51 28.81
CA PRO A 213 44.86 5.29 27.63
C PRO A 213 45.11 4.36 26.43
N VAL A 214 44.11 3.52 26.14
CA VAL A 214 43.86 2.91 24.87
C VAL A 214 43.55 4.17 24.11
N ARG A 215 44.59 4.65 23.44
CA ARG A 215 44.44 5.42 22.23
C ARG A 215 43.57 4.56 21.33
N PHE A 216 42.26 4.56 21.58
CA PHE A 216 41.28 4.43 20.54
C PHE A 216 41.58 5.63 19.67
N ARG A 217 42.55 5.44 18.76
CA ARG A 217 42.41 5.96 17.41
C ARG A 217 41.11 5.34 16.92
N LEU A 218 39.99 5.95 17.33
CA LEU A 218 38.84 6.07 16.47
C LEU A 218 39.44 6.42 15.10
N PRO A 219 39.05 5.74 14.02
CA PRO A 219 39.33 6.23 12.68
C PRO A 219 38.73 7.63 12.61
N SER A 220 39.55 8.62 12.96
CA SER A 220 39.16 9.98 13.23
C SER A 220 38.77 10.57 11.90
N GLY A 221 37.54 11.05 11.82
CA GLY A 221 37.03 11.74 10.64
C GLY A 221 36.38 10.84 9.61
N ARG A 222 36.86 9.63 9.31
CA ARG A 222 36.33 8.87 8.14
C ARG A 222 34.91 8.36 8.28
N TRP A 223 34.45 7.92 9.46
CA TRP A 223 33.06 7.44 9.63
C TRP A 223 32.04 8.59 9.69
N LEU A 224 32.41 9.67 10.39
CA LEU A 224 31.66 10.93 10.32
C LEU A 224 31.67 11.48 8.90
N LEU A 225 32.78 11.45 8.18
CA LEU A 225 32.83 11.83 6.76
C LEU A 225 32.07 10.86 5.86
N THR A 226 31.93 9.57 6.16
CA THR A 226 31.10 8.67 5.32
C THR A 226 29.64 8.90 5.57
N VAL A 227 29.19 9.03 6.83
CA VAL A 227 27.80 9.39 7.15
C VAL A 227 27.49 10.80 6.66
N THR A 228 28.41 11.76 6.81
CA THR A 228 28.25 13.12 6.27
C THR A 228 28.35 13.10 4.75
N ALA A 229 29.18 12.27 4.11
CA ALA A 229 29.28 12.18 2.64
C ALA A 229 28.21 11.28 2.00
N THR A 230 27.37 10.57 2.76
CA THR A 230 26.10 10.03 2.24
C THR A 230 24.96 10.97 2.57
N VAL A 231 24.83 11.41 3.82
CA VAL A 231 23.70 12.24 4.27
C VAL A 231 23.79 13.67 3.74
N VAL A 232 24.97 14.31 3.64
CA VAL A 232 25.08 15.67 3.09
C VAL A 232 24.86 15.68 1.58
N PRO A 233 25.36 14.75 0.75
CA PRO A 233 24.93 14.67 -0.64
C PRO A 233 23.47 14.26 -0.80
N LEU A 234 22.85 13.54 0.14
CA LEU A 234 21.40 13.32 0.15
C LEU A 234 20.60 14.56 0.59
N LEU A 235 21.16 15.41 1.46
CA LEU A 235 20.59 16.71 1.89
C LEU A 235 20.91 17.86 0.93
N ALA A 236 21.96 17.71 0.12
CA ALA A 236 22.43 18.64 -0.90
C ALA A 236 22.18 18.12 -2.32
N LEU A 237 21.57 16.93 -2.45
CA LEU A 237 20.75 16.59 -3.60
C LEU A 237 19.74 17.74 -3.64
N PRO A 238 19.80 18.56 -4.69
CA PRO A 238 19.24 19.87 -4.62
C PRO A 238 17.73 19.77 -4.36
N ALA A 239 17.31 20.19 -3.17
CA ALA A 239 16.05 20.92 -3.02
C ALA A 239 16.02 22.15 -3.99
N ALA A 240 17.16 22.51 -4.59
CA ALA A 240 17.26 23.43 -5.71
C ALA A 240 16.82 22.85 -7.08
N ASP A 241 16.47 21.56 -7.18
CA ASP A 241 15.71 20.96 -8.29
C ASP A 241 14.26 20.64 -7.90
N HIS A 242 13.77 21.20 -6.79
CA HIS A 242 12.47 21.84 -6.91
C HIS A 242 12.68 23.08 -7.78
N ALA A 243 12.83 22.86 -9.08
CA ALA A 243 12.50 23.89 -10.07
C ALA A 243 11.24 24.56 -9.55
N ARG A 244 11.22 25.91 -9.49
CA ARG A 244 9.98 26.64 -9.18
C ARG A 244 8.88 25.91 -9.93
N GLY A 245 7.98 25.26 -9.20
CA GLY A 245 6.85 24.58 -9.82
C GLY A 245 6.25 25.61 -10.79
N PRO A 246 5.84 25.21 -12.00
CA PRO A 246 5.56 26.14 -13.08
C PRO A 246 4.54 27.26 -12.74
N PHE A 247 3.86 27.15 -11.59
CA PHE A 247 2.88 28.09 -11.07
C PHE A 247 3.17 28.38 -9.58
N THR A 248 3.94 29.43 -9.27
CA THR A 248 4.20 29.86 -7.88
C THR A 248 3.61 31.23 -7.55
N SER A 249 3.13 31.95 -8.56
CA SER A 249 2.54 33.28 -8.41
C SER A 249 1.21 33.39 -9.16
N ARG A 250 0.38 34.36 -8.76
CA ARG A 250 -0.89 34.67 -9.42
C ARG A 250 -0.71 35.10 -10.89
N ASP A 251 0.49 35.56 -11.25
CA ASP A 251 0.85 35.96 -12.60
C ASP A 251 1.14 34.75 -13.51
N ASP A 252 1.33 33.55 -12.93
CA ASP A 252 1.56 32.30 -13.68
C ASP A 252 0.25 31.60 -14.08
N CYS A 253 -0.90 32.04 -13.55
CA CYS A 253 -2.21 31.44 -13.82
C CYS A 253 -2.58 31.31 -15.32
N PRO A 254 -2.23 32.27 -16.21
CA PRO A 254 -2.50 32.12 -17.64
C PRO A 254 -1.71 30.98 -18.30
N ARG A 255 -0.51 30.65 -17.80
CA ARG A 255 0.26 29.48 -18.29
C ARG A 255 -0.31 28.18 -17.75
N ALA A 256 -0.84 28.17 -16.54
CA ALA A 256 -1.48 26.99 -15.94
C ALA A 256 -2.65 26.50 -16.79
N GLN A 257 -3.52 27.42 -17.23
CA GLN A 257 -4.65 27.12 -18.12
C GLN A 257 -4.24 26.54 -19.49
N SER A 258 -3.02 26.81 -19.96
CA SER A 258 -2.53 26.24 -21.23
C SER A 258 -1.84 24.88 -21.09
N ALA A 259 -1.44 24.52 -19.87
CA ALA A 259 -0.71 23.29 -19.56
C ALA A 259 -1.62 22.14 -19.05
N THR A 260 -2.91 22.40 -18.80
CA THR A 260 -3.90 21.45 -18.28
C THR A 260 -4.25 20.28 -19.21
N GLY A 261 -3.52 20.06 -20.31
CA GLY A 261 -3.48 18.75 -20.95
C GLY A 261 -2.83 17.68 -20.08
N GLU A 262 -2.07 18.09 -19.05
CA GLU A 262 -1.47 17.22 -18.03
C GLU A 262 -2.24 17.38 -16.70
N TYR A 263 -2.67 16.25 -16.12
CA TYR A 263 -3.63 16.18 -15.02
C TYR A 263 -3.09 16.80 -13.71
N ILE A 264 -3.24 18.12 -13.55
CA ILE A 264 -3.00 18.81 -12.28
C ILE A 264 -4.30 18.79 -11.47
N PRO A 265 -4.33 18.20 -10.27
CA PRO A 265 -5.54 18.17 -9.45
C PRO A 265 -6.08 19.60 -9.21
N ALA A 266 -7.38 19.82 -9.43
CA ALA A 266 -8.01 21.14 -9.25
C ALA A 266 -7.79 21.72 -7.84
N SER A 267 -7.64 20.85 -6.84
CA SER A 267 -7.33 21.20 -5.45
C SER A 267 -5.96 21.87 -5.24
N THR A 268 -5.03 21.76 -6.19
CA THR A 268 -3.73 22.43 -6.16
C THR A 268 -3.83 23.85 -6.73
N LEU A 269 -4.75 24.11 -7.67
CA LEU A 269 -4.93 25.42 -8.31
C LEU A 269 -5.73 26.40 -7.44
N ASP A 270 -6.59 25.91 -6.55
CA ASP A 270 -7.53 26.73 -5.75
C ASP A 270 -6.84 27.78 -4.86
N GLU A 271 -5.63 27.49 -4.36
CA GLU A 271 -4.90 28.39 -3.45
C GLU A 271 -4.18 29.56 -4.16
N ILE A 272 -3.78 29.38 -5.42
CA ILE A 272 -2.97 30.36 -6.16
C ILE A 272 -3.79 31.03 -7.27
N CYS A 273 -4.68 30.27 -7.92
CA CYS A 273 -5.39 30.64 -9.14
C CYS A 273 -6.88 30.31 -9.05
N LEU A 274 -7.61 30.96 -8.14
CA LEU A 274 -9.04 30.74 -7.90
C LEU A 274 -9.91 30.64 -9.18
N ARG A 275 -9.61 31.43 -10.22
CA ARG A 275 -10.31 31.34 -11.52
C ARG A 275 -9.95 30.06 -12.28
N ALA A 276 -8.67 29.70 -12.36
CA ALA A 276 -8.23 28.49 -13.05
C ALA A 276 -8.74 27.23 -12.35
N ALA A 277 -8.85 27.26 -11.01
CA ALA A 277 -9.45 26.17 -10.25
C ALA A 277 -10.95 26.06 -10.50
N ALA A 278 -11.69 27.18 -10.53
CA ALA A 278 -13.10 27.18 -10.91
C ALA A 278 -13.30 26.62 -12.33
N ASP A 279 -12.48 27.02 -13.30
CA ASP A 279 -12.53 26.51 -14.66
C ASP A 279 -12.19 25.00 -14.72
N ALA A 280 -11.19 24.55 -13.95
CA ALA A 280 -10.83 23.13 -13.85
C ALA A 280 -11.97 22.30 -13.24
N MET A 281 -12.65 22.82 -12.22
CA MET A 281 -13.83 22.16 -11.62
C MET A 281 -15.00 22.08 -12.60
N VAL A 282 -15.21 23.10 -13.44
CA VAL A 282 -16.21 23.03 -14.52
C VAL A 282 -15.82 21.96 -15.53
N GLY A 283 -14.55 21.87 -15.92
CA GLY A 283 -14.05 20.82 -16.81
C GLY A 283 -14.22 19.41 -16.24
N ILE A 284 -13.86 19.20 -14.97
CA ILE A 284 -14.07 17.92 -14.27
C ILE A 284 -15.55 17.55 -14.23
N ALA A 285 -16.42 18.50 -13.88
CA ALA A 285 -17.86 18.24 -13.85
C ALA A 285 -18.44 17.92 -15.24
N GLU A 286 -17.91 18.54 -16.30
CA GLU A 286 -18.27 18.23 -17.68
C GLU A 286 -17.80 16.81 -18.06
N GLU A 287 -16.55 16.44 -17.77
CA GLU A 287 -16.00 15.10 -18.00
C GLU A 287 -16.77 14.03 -17.22
N GLU A 288 -17.03 14.25 -15.92
CA GLU A 288 -17.86 13.36 -15.10
C GLU A 288 -19.27 13.21 -15.69
N GLY A 289 -19.86 14.31 -16.17
CA GLY A 289 -21.13 14.30 -16.89
C GLY A 289 -21.09 13.44 -18.16
N GLN A 290 -20.00 13.52 -18.93
CA GLN A 290 -19.77 12.69 -20.12
C GLN A 290 -19.60 11.22 -19.77
N VAL A 291 -18.82 10.89 -18.73
CA VAL A 291 -18.64 9.51 -18.24
C VAL A 291 -19.97 8.92 -17.77
N LEU A 292 -20.76 9.68 -17.01
CA LEU A 292 -22.09 9.25 -16.56
C LEU A 292 -23.05 9.04 -17.74
N ALA A 293 -23.04 9.95 -18.72
CA ALA A 293 -23.84 9.80 -19.93
C ALA A 293 -23.46 8.54 -20.72
N MET A 294 -22.16 8.26 -20.84
CA MET A 294 -21.65 7.04 -21.46
C MET A 294 -22.09 5.79 -20.69
N GLN A 295 -21.97 5.77 -19.35
CA GLN A 295 -22.41 4.64 -18.53
C GLN A 295 -23.93 4.38 -18.66
N VAL A 296 -24.74 5.43 -18.69
CA VAL A 296 -26.19 5.33 -18.92
C VAL A 296 -26.48 4.77 -20.31
N GLU A 297 -25.72 5.17 -21.32
CA GLU A 297 -25.89 4.67 -22.68
C GLU A 297 -25.50 3.18 -22.78
N GLU A 298 -24.37 2.77 -22.21
CA GLU A 298 -23.97 1.35 -22.13
C GLU A 298 -25.02 0.52 -21.39
N GLN A 299 -25.61 1.06 -20.33
CA GLN A 299 -26.71 0.41 -19.62
C GLN A 299 -27.95 0.26 -20.50
N ARG A 300 -28.27 1.23 -21.37
CA ARG A 300 -29.37 1.13 -22.34
C ARG A 300 -29.09 0.07 -23.39
N LYS A 301 -27.85 -0.03 -23.89
CA LYS A 301 -27.44 -1.10 -24.81
C LYS A 301 -27.76 -2.47 -24.21
N CYS A 302 -27.31 -2.75 -22.98
CA CYS A 302 -27.62 -4.03 -22.32
C CYS A 302 -29.10 -4.27 -22.02
N ASN A 303 -29.88 -3.22 -21.74
CA ASN A 303 -31.33 -3.37 -21.55
C ASN A 303 -32.07 -3.69 -22.86
N ALA A 304 -31.53 -3.28 -24.00
CA ALA A 304 -32.11 -3.52 -25.32
C ALA A 304 -31.68 -4.84 -25.95
N VAL A 305 -30.61 -5.45 -25.45
CA VAL A 305 -30.17 -6.78 -25.91
C VAL A 305 -31.32 -7.79 -25.77
N PRO A 306 -31.65 -8.54 -26.84
CA PRO A 306 -32.68 -9.57 -26.78
C PRO A 306 -32.38 -10.57 -25.68
N ARG A 307 -33.35 -10.79 -24.78
CA ARG A 307 -33.22 -11.81 -23.74
C ARG A 307 -33.27 -13.19 -24.38
N HIS A 308 -32.40 -14.08 -23.91
CA HIS A 308 -32.45 -15.48 -24.29
C HIS A 308 -33.77 -16.11 -23.85
N ARG A 309 -34.30 -17.05 -24.65
CA ARG A 309 -35.53 -17.79 -24.37
C ARG A 309 -35.18 -19.28 -24.38
N PRO A 310 -34.78 -19.84 -23.23
CA PRO A 310 -34.34 -21.23 -23.14
C PRO A 310 -35.34 -22.22 -23.74
N LEU A 311 -34.84 -23.19 -24.52
CA LEU A 311 -35.64 -24.29 -25.05
C LEU A 311 -36.05 -25.32 -23.98
N ILE A 312 -35.36 -25.34 -22.84
CA ILE A 312 -35.70 -26.12 -21.65
C ILE A 312 -35.58 -25.25 -20.41
N THR A 313 -36.28 -25.62 -19.33
CA THR A 313 -36.22 -24.86 -18.07
C THR A 313 -34.81 -24.93 -17.47
N PRO A 314 -34.14 -23.78 -17.24
CA PRO A 314 -32.90 -23.72 -16.49
C PRO A 314 -33.14 -23.88 -14.98
N GLU A 315 -32.16 -24.41 -14.26
CA GLU A 315 -32.14 -24.48 -12.80
C GLU A 315 -31.98 -23.08 -12.19
N SER A 316 -31.16 -22.24 -12.81
CA SER A 316 -31.01 -20.84 -12.45
C SER A 316 -30.77 -19.97 -13.69
N VAL A 317 -31.28 -18.74 -13.64
CA VAL A 317 -31.01 -17.68 -14.63
C VAL A 317 -30.58 -16.43 -13.89
N SER A 318 -29.39 -15.95 -14.21
CA SER A 318 -28.86 -14.70 -13.67
C SER A 318 -28.54 -13.75 -14.82
N VAL A 319 -29.34 -12.68 -14.93
CA VAL A 319 -29.08 -11.59 -15.88
C VAL A 319 -28.28 -10.51 -15.16
N ILE A 320 -27.03 -10.31 -15.58
CA ILE A 320 -26.18 -9.28 -15.01
C ILE A 320 -26.65 -7.93 -15.56
N ARG A 321 -27.29 -7.15 -14.68
CA ARG A 321 -27.93 -5.89 -15.10
C ARG A 321 -26.92 -4.83 -15.50
N LYS A 322 -25.81 -4.72 -14.78
CA LYS A 322 -24.76 -3.73 -15.06
C LYS A 322 -23.85 -4.24 -16.18
N PRO A 323 -23.55 -3.44 -17.22
CA PRO A 323 -22.56 -3.79 -18.22
C PRO A 323 -21.19 -4.02 -17.57
N ILE A 324 -20.48 -5.07 -17.99
CA ILE A 324 -19.14 -5.39 -17.50
C ILE A 324 -18.11 -4.82 -18.48
N TRP A 325 -16.96 -4.37 -17.97
CA TRP A 325 -15.82 -3.94 -18.79
C TRP A 325 -14.64 -4.88 -18.59
N PRO A 326 -14.63 -6.01 -19.31
CA PRO A 326 -13.53 -6.95 -19.20
C PRO A 326 -12.28 -6.36 -19.86
N GLU A 327 -11.27 -5.98 -19.09
CA GLU A 327 -10.01 -5.49 -19.67
C GLU A 327 -9.20 -6.62 -20.34
N THR A 328 -9.24 -7.82 -19.75
CA THR A 328 -8.46 -8.98 -20.21
C THR A 328 -9.31 -10.22 -20.53
N GLY A 329 -10.64 -10.11 -20.40
CA GLY A 329 -11.56 -11.24 -20.51
C GLY A 329 -12.31 -11.51 -19.21
N LEU A 330 -12.95 -12.67 -19.13
CA LEU A 330 -13.59 -13.18 -17.92
C LEU A 330 -12.96 -14.53 -17.54
N GLU A 331 -12.72 -14.73 -16.26
CA GLU A 331 -11.94 -15.88 -15.76
C GLU A 331 -12.64 -16.55 -14.58
N ALA A 332 -12.61 -17.87 -14.52
CA ALA A 332 -12.92 -18.61 -13.30
C ALA A 332 -11.65 -19.31 -12.83
N TYR A 333 -11.29 -19.11 -11.56
CA TYR A 333 -10.15 -19.78 -10.92
C TYR A 333 -10.59 -20.30 -9.55
N GLU A 334 -10.31 -21.57 -9.29
CA GLU A 334 -10.53 -22.25 -8.03
C GLU A 334 -9.21 -22.36 -7.26
N ASP A 335 -9.21 -21.94 -5.99
CA ASP A 335 -8.03 -22.03 -5.14
C ASP A 335 -7.70 -23.49 -4.87
N THR A 336 -6.76 -24.03 -5.62
CA THR A 336 -6.26 -25.40 -5.46
C THR A 336 -4.85 -25.37 -4.86
N PRO A 337 -4.46 -26.39 -4.07
CA PRO A 337 -3.12 -26.47 -3.47
C PRO A 337 -1.96 -26.40 -4.48
N THR A 338 -2.25 -26.67 -5.75
CA THR A 338 -1.29 -26.64 -6.84
C THR A 338 -1.09 -25.27 -7.48
N GLY A 339 -1.83 -24.24 -7.05
CA GLY A 339 -1.60 -22.83 -7.41
C GLY A 339 -1.33 -22.62 -8.90
N SER A 340 -2.34 -22.73 -9.76
CA SER A 340 -2.15 -22.65 -11.21
C SER A 340 -2.43 -21.24 -11.74
N ASP A 341 -1.38 -20.44 -11.86
CA ASP A 341 -1.42 -19.20 -12.67
C ASP A 341 -1.85 -19.53 -14.12
N ALA A 342 -2.77 -18.74 -14.68
CA ALA A 342 -3.28 -18.87 -16.05
C ALA A 342 -2.18 -18.64 -17.09
N PHE A 343 -1.22 -17.78 -16.76
CA PHE A 343 -0.13 -17.43 -17.67
C PHE A 343 0.86 -18.59 -17.82
N ASP A 344 1.10 -19.34 -16.75
CA ASP A 344 2.12 -20.39 -16.73
C ASP A 344 1.61 -21.74 -17.28
N ASN A 345 0.29 -21.94 -17.35
CA ASN A 345 -0.30 -23.22 -17.72
C ASN A 345 -0.73 -23.33 -19.20
N GLY A 346 -0.47 -22.30 -20.02
CA GLY A 346 -0.81 -22.28 -21.45
C GLY A 346 -2.29 -22.08 -21.75
N LEU A 347 -3.11 -21.69 -20.77
CA LEU A 347 -4.55 -21.53 -20.95
C LEU A 347 -4.90 -20.43 -21.98
N TYR A 348 -4.14 -19.33 -22.02
CA TYR A 348 -4.36 -18.28 -23.03
C TYR A 348 -4.03 -18.74 -24.45
N ASP A 349 -3.02 -19.60 -24.62
CA ASP A 349 -2.73 -20.20 -25.93
C ASP A 349 -3.91 -21.07 -26.38
N LEU A 350 -4.47 -21.88 -25.47
CA LEU A 350 -5.68 -22.66 -25.74
C LEU A 350 -6.89 -21.77 -26.06
N VAL A 351 -7.07 -20.64 -25.37
CA VAL A 351 -8.14 -19.68 -25.70
C VAL A 351 -7.92 -19.08 -27.10
N ALA A 352 -6.70 -18.75 -27.46
CA ALA A 352 -6.37 -18.22 -28.79
C ALA A 352 -6.66 -19.26 -29.89
N GLU A 353 -6.35 -20.53 -29.64
CA GLU A 353 -6.65 -21.66 -30.53
C GLU A 353 -8.17 -21.93 -30.64
N ASN A 354 -8.88 -21.97 -29.51
CA ASN A 354 -10.31 -22.25 -29.44
C ASN A 354 -11.17 -21.04 -29.86
N GLY A 355 -10.60 -19.84 -29.77
CA GLY A 355 -11.15 -18.55 -30.22
C GLY A 355 -12.19 -17.88 -29.31
N LEU A 356 -12.70 -18.53 -28.25
CA LEU A 356 -13.69 -17.93 -27.34
C LEU A 356 -13.54 -18.34 -25.88
N VAL A 357 -13.38 -19.63 -25.60
CA VAL A 357 -13.25 -20.13 -24.23
C VAL A 357 -12.33 -21.35 -24.22
N ALA A 358 -11.52 -21.46 -23.18
CA ALA A 358 -10.73 -22.64 -22.87
C ALA A 358 -10.77 -22.90 -21.37
N ALA A 359 -10.51 -24.15 -21.00
CA ALA A 359 -10.54 -24.58 -19.61
C ALA A 359 -9.47 -25.64 -19.33
N LEU A 360 -8.93 -25.57 -18.13
CA LEU A 360 -8.17 -26.59 -17.43
C LEU A 360 -8.90 -26.91 -16.11
N PRO A 361 -8.55 -28.00 -15.40
CA PRO A 361 -9.15 -28.29 -14.10
C PRO A 361 -9.00 -27.11 -13.13
N GLY A 362 -10.12 -26.55 -12.65
CA GLY A 362 -10.15 -25.40 -11.74
C GLY A 362 -9.80 -24.05 -12.37
N HIS A 363 -9.63 -23.96 -13.69
CA HIS A 363 -9.29 -22.69 -14.36
C HIS A 363 -9.95 -22.57 -15.73
N MET A 364 -10.71 -21.51 -16.00
CA MET A 364 -11.30 -21.21 -17.30
C MET A 364 -11.08 -19.75 -17.66
N VAL A 365 -10.82 -19.47 -18.93
CA VAL A 365 -10.76 -18.12 -19.49
C VAL A 365 -11.74 -18.00 -20.66
N ILE A 366 -12.50 -16.90 -20.68
CA ILE A 366 -13.43 -16.51 -21.74
C ILE A 366 -12.87 -15.23 -22.37
N SER A 367 -12.51 -15.32 -23.66
CA SER A 367 -12.06 -14.18 -24.44
C SER A 367 -13.23 -13.27 -24.80
N THR A 368 -13.03 -11.97 -24.60
CA THR A 368 -13.95 -10.90 -24.97
C THR A 368 -13.15 -9.74 -25.56
N ASP A 369 -13.83 -8.85 -26.29
CA ASP A 369 -13.20 -7.63 -26.76
C ASP A 369 -13.13 -6.59 -25.62
N SER A 370 -11.96 -6.02 -25.34
CA SER A 370 -11.78 -5.13 -24.19
C SER A 370 -12.22 -3.68 -24.46
N GLU A 371 -12.46 -3.32 -25.73
CA GLU A 371 -12.92 -1.98 -26.10
C GLU A 371 -14.42 -1.80 -25.84
N PHE A 372 -15.18 -2.89 -25.67
CA PHE A 372 -16.64 -2.86 -25.59
C PHE A 372 -17.16 -3.46 -24.29
N ARG A 373 -18.15 -2.80 -23.70
CA ARG A 373 -18.89 -3.38 -22.58
C ARG A 373 -19.63 -4.64 -23.02
N ILE A 374 -19.79 -5.56 -22.07
CA ILE A 374 -20.46 -6.84 -22.29
C ILE A 374 -21.73 -6.96 -21.45
N CYS A 375 -22.76 -7.56 -22.05
CA CYS A 375 -24.04 -7.87 -21.41
C CYS A 375 -24.10 -9.38 -21.19
N VAL A 376 -24.04 -9.81 -19.92
CA VAL A 376 -23.89 -11.21 -19.55
C VAL A 376 -25.19 -11.81 -19.04
N THR A 377 -25.56 -12.96 -19.60
CA THR A 377 -26.60 -13.84 -19.05
C THR A 377 -25.96 -15.18 -18.68
N LEU A 378 -26.28 -15.65 -17.47
CA LEU A 378 -25.80 -16.93 -16.96
C LEU A 378 -26.98 -17.86 -16.78
N GLU A 379 -26.84 -19.10 -17.23
CA GLU A 379 -27.87 -20.12 -17.12
C GLU A 379 -27.25 -21.44 -16.67
N THR A 380 -27.88 -22.11 -15.70
CA THR A 380 -27.50 -23.47 -15.29
C THR A 380 -28.59 -24.46 -15.65
N TYR A 381 -28.22 -25.69 -15.99
CA TYR A 381 -29.17 -26.73 -16.39
C TYR A 381 -28.85 -28.08 -15.74
N ALA A 382 -29.87 -28.81 -15.27
CA ALA A 382 -29.69 -30.16 -14.74
C ALA A 382 -29.30 -31.22 -15.77
N ARG A 383 -29.45 -30.92 -17.06
CA ARG A 383 -29.12 -31.79 -18.20
C ARG A 383 -28.64 -30.95 -19.38
N ARG A 384 -28.00 -31.59 -20.37
CA ARG A 384 -27.50 -30.92 -21.58
C ARG A 384 -28.62 -30.17 -22.32
N PRO A 385 -28.55 -28.83 -22.46
CA PRO A 385 -29.50 -28.09 -23.27
C PRO A 385 -29.25 -28.31 -24.77
N PRO A 386 -30.28 -28.21 -25.62
CA PRO A 386 -30.11 -28.20 -27.07
C PRO A 386 -29.09 -27.14 -27.52
N VAL A 387 -28.44 -27.35 -28.67
CA VAL A 387 -27.48 -26.38 -29.21
C VAL A 387 -28.22 -25.31 -29.99
N GLU A 388 -28.05 -24.05 -29.60
CA GLU A 388 -28.69 -22.88 -30.20
C GLU A 388 -27.64 -22.00 -30.87
N THR A 389 -27.48 -22.11 -32.20
CA THR A 389 -26.48 -21.31 -32.95
C THR A 389 -27.08 -20.16 -33.74
N GLU A 390 -28.40 -20.09 -33.85
CA GLU A 390 -29.10 -19.02 -34.56
C GLU A 390 -29.00 -17.71 -33.77
N GLY A 391 -28.69 -16.61 -34.46
CA GLY A 391 -28.50 -15.29 -33.84
C GLY A 391 -27.20 -15.12 -33.04
N TRP A 392 -26.34 -16.14 -32.99
CA TRP A 392 -25.03 -16.08 -32.35
C TRP A 392 -23.90 -16.02 -33.37
N HIS A 393 -22.83 -15.29 -33.08
CA HIS A 393 -21.68 -15.14 -33.98
C HIS A 393 -20.59 -16.18 -33.71
N HIS A 394 -20.46 -16.64 -32.46
CA HIS A 394 -19.50 -17.63 -32.02
C HIS A 394 -20.10 -18.48 -30.90
N VAL A 395 -20.04 -19.81 -31.00
CA VAL A 395 -20.52 -20.73 -29.96
C VAL A 395 -19.48 -21.83 -29.73
N VAL A 396 -18.92 -21.87 -28.53
CA VAL A 396 -17.89 -22.84 -28.13
C VAL A 396 -18.29 -23.49 -26.82
N GLU A 397 -18.05 -24.80 -26.72
CA GLU A 397 -18.33 -25.60 -25.54
C GLU A 397 -17.06 -26.32 -25.08
N VAL A 398 -16.71 -26.18 -23.80
CA VAL A 398 -15.53 -26.81 -23.19
C VAL A 398 -15.90 -27.69 -22.02
N GLY A 399 -15.04 -28.66 -21.73
CA GLY A 399 -15.06 -29.40 -20.48
C GLY A 399 -14.44 -28.59 -19.36
N TYR A 400 -15.08 -28.56 -18.19
CA TYR A 400 -14.54 -27.90 -17.01
C TYR A 400 -14.69 -28.82 -15.79
N ARG A 401 -13.57 -29.15 -15.15
CA ARG A 401 -13.59 -29.89 -13.88
C ARG A 401 -13.46 -28.89 -12.74
N SER A 402 -14.46 -28.86 -11.86
CA SER A 402 -14.49 -28.03 -10.66
C SER A 402 -14.03 -28.84 -9.44
N PRO A 403 -12.78 -28.69 -8.97
CA PRO A 403 -12.27 -29.41 -7.81
C PRO A 403 -12.89 -28.97 -6.47
N THR A 404 -13.17 -27.69 -6.27
CA THR A 404 -13.74 -27.15 -5.03
C THR A 404 -15.27 -27.12 -5.08
N GLY A 405 -15.83 -27.10 -6.29
CA GLY A 405 -17.26 -26.92 -6.48
C GLY A 405 -17.69 -25.46 -6.47
N GLU A 406 -16.80 -24.56 -6.87
CA GLU A 406 -17.07 -23.14 -7.05
C GLU A 406 -16.69 -22.73 -8.48
N ILE A 407 -17.68 -22.38 -9.31
CA ILE A 407 -17.44 -21.85 -10.65
C ILE A 407 -17.84 -20.37 -10.61
N VAL A 408 -16.94 -19.56 -10.07
CA VAL A 408 -17.12 -18.11 -9.92
C VAL A 408 -16.32 -17.39 -10.98
N ILE A 409 -17.02 -16.86 -11.97
CA ILE A 409 -16.41 -16.06 -13.06
C ILE A 409 -16.18 -14.64 -12.56
N ARG A 410 -15.01 -14.08 -12.84
CA ARG A 410 -14.54 -12.78 -12.39
C ARG A 410 -13.86 -12.04 -13.53
N ASP A 411 -13.83 -10.72 -13.41
CA ASP A 411 -12.90 -9.88 -14.16
C ASP A 411 -11.70 -9.58 -13.26
N PRO A 412 -10.48 -10.05 -13.61
CA PRO A 412 -9.32 -9.91 -12.75
C PRO A 412 -8.91 -8.46 -12.52
N MET A 413 -9.27 -7.54 -13.42
CA MET A 413 -8.90 -6.13 -13.34
C MET A 413 -9.97 -5.28 -12.66
N SER A 414 -11.24 -5.42 -13.06
CA SER A 414 -12.33 -4.61 -12.46
C SER A 414 -12.81 -5.11 -11.10
N GLY A 415 -12.49 -6.35 -10.73
CA GLY A 415 -13.00 -6.99 -9.52
C GLY A 415 -14.50 -7.35 -9.59
N THR A 416 -15.10 -7.28 -10.78
CA THR A 416 -16.48 -7.75 -10.99
C THR A 416 -16.55 -9.25 -10.75
N VAL A 417 -17.49 -9.70 -9.92
CA VAL A 417 -17.70 -11.12 -9.59
C VAL A 417 -19.10 -11.55 -10.01
N LEU A 418 -19.20 -12.66 -10.74
CA LEU A 418 -20.46 -13.26 -11.16
C LEU A 418 -20.95 -14.30 -10.14
N PRO A 419 -22.26 -14.60 -10.09
CA PRO A 419 -22.79 -15.68 -9.28
C PRO A 419 -22.11 -17.02 -9.56
N ASP A 420 -21.97 -17.84 -8.52
CA ASP A 420 -21.44 -19.20 -8.63
C ASP A 420 -22.34 -20.07 -9.53
N LEU A 421 -21.72 -20.76 -10.48
CA LEU A 421 -22.37 -21.61 -11.48
C LEU A 421 -22.26 -23.11 -11.14
N ALA A 422 -21.52 -23.48 -10.10
CA ALA A 422 -21.35 -24.86 -9.65
C ALA A 422 -22.54 -25.38 -8.82
N PHE A 423 -23.72 -25.39 -9.42
CA PHE A 423 -24.97 -25.72 -8.71
C PHE A 423 -25.04 -27.16 -8.14
N ARG A 424 -24.09 -28.05 -8.47
CA ARG A 424 -23.96 -29.40 -7.89
C ARG A 424 -22.69 -29.59 -7.04
N GLY A 425 -21.97 -28.51 -6.73
CA GLY A 425 -20.67 -28.57 -6.05
C GLY A 425 -19.59 -29.14 -6.95
N ALA A 426 -18.58 -29.81 -6.37
CA ALA A 426 -17.43 -30.31 -7.10
C ALA A 426 -17.83 -31.39 -8.14
N GLY A 427 -17.21 -31.35 -9.31
CA GLY A 427 -17.50 -32.32 -10.37
C GLY A 427 -17.12 -31.87 -11.78
N ASP A 428 -17.50 -32.67 -12.78
CA ASP A 428 -17.31 -32.37 -14.18
C ASP A 428 -18.53 -31.64 -14.77
N TYR A 429 -18.26 -30.51 -15.41
CA TYR A 429 -19.24 -29.65 -16.07
C TYR A 429 -18.87 -29.46 -17.53
N ARG A 430 -19.89 -29.10 -18.33
CA ARG A 430 -19.74 -28.53 -19.67
C ARG A 430 -20.14 -27.06 -19.59
N ILE A 431 -19.27 -26.21 -20.11
CA ILE A 431 -19.49 -24.77 -20.17
C ILE A 431 -19.62 -24.39 -21.64
N ARG A 432 -20.80 -23.91 -22.04
CA ARG A 432 -21.05 -23.43 -23.40
C ARG A 432 -21.20 -21.92 -23.38
N VAL A 433 -20.30 -21.25 -24.09
CA VAL A 433 -20.29 -19.79 -24.23
C VAL A 433 -20.80 -19.43 -25.61
N HIS A 434 -21.80 -18.56 -25.65
CA HIS A 434 -22.29 -17.94 -26.88
C HIS A 434 -21.93 -16.48 -26.85
N HIS A 435 -21.35 -16.01 -27.95
CA HIS A 435 -20.96 -14.63 -28.16
C HIS A 435 -21.66 -14.08 -29.40
N ALA A 436 -22.15 -12.85 -29.28
CA ALA A 436 -22.63 -12.09 -30.41
C ALA A 436 -22.40 -10.60 -30.21
N TRP A 437 -22.13 -9.89 -31.30
CA TRP A 437 -22.26 -8.45 -31.35
C TRP A 437 -23.72 -8.02 -31.44
N PHE A 438 -24.07 -7.00 -30.66
CA PHE A 438 -25.38 -6.35 -30.71
C PHE A 438 -25.24 -4.96 -31.36
N PRO A 439 -25.86 -4.71 -32.52
CA PRO A 439 -25.80 -3.42 -33.19
C PRO A 439 -26.61 -2.37 -32.41
N TRP A 440 -26.15 -1.13 -32.42
CA TRP A 440 -26.77 -0.03 -31.69
C TRP A 440 -26.69 1.28 -32.47
N LYS A 441 -27.83 1.95 -32.71
CA LYS A 441 -27.90 3.26 -33.38
C LYS A 441 -27.11 3.37 -34.70
N GLY A 442 -27.12 2.30 -35.50
CA GLY A 442 -26.41 2.26 -36.79
C GLY A 442 -24.95 1.80 -36.68
N GLU A 443 -24.40 1.68 -35.48
CA GLU A 443 -23.12 1.02 -35.24
C GLU A 443 -23.32 -0.49 -35.32
N LYS A 444 -22.50 -1.15 -36.13
CA LYS A 444 -22.51 -2.61 -36.25
C LYS A 444 -22.07 -3.28 -34.93
N TYR A 445 -21.21 -2.61 -34.16
CA TYR A 445 -20.58 -3.11 -32.93
C TYR A 445 -20.96 -2.22 -31.75
N GLY A 446 -22.22 -2.28 -31.34
CA GLY A 446 -22.70 -1.46 -30.23
C GLY A 446 -22.22 -1.97 -28.87
N THR A 447 -22.42 -3.26 -28.60
CA THR A 447 -22.00 -3.94 -27.36
C THR A 447 -21.86 -5.45 -27.62
N GLN A 448 -21.17 -6.16 -26.74
CA GLN A 448 -21.08 -7.62 -26.81
C GLN A 448 -22.17 -8.25 -25.94
N ARG A 449 -22.78 -9.31 -26.45
CA ARG A 449 -23.73 -10.16 -25.73
C ARG A 449 -23.06 -11.50 -25.45
N LEU A 450 -23.00 -11.88 -24.17
CA LEU A 450 -22.54 -13.19 -23.73
C LEU A 450 -23.69 -13.97 -23.09
N LEU A 451 -23.81 -15.24 -23.47
CA LEU A 451 -24.63 -16.23 -22.78
C LEU A 451 -23.75 -17.41 -22.38
N ILE A 452 -23.64 -17.62 -21.07
CA ILE A 452 -22.82 -18.69 -20.48
C ILE A 452 -23.78 -19.72 -19.89
N MET A 453 -23.77 -20.91 -20.48
CA MET A 453 -24.56 -22.05 -20.01
C MET A 453 -23.66 -23.07 -19.32
N VAL A 454 -24.06 -23.51 -18.13
CA VAL A 454 -23.33 -24.53 -17.36
C VAL A 454 -24.24 -25.72 -17.08
N TYR A 455 -23.76 -26.92 -17.36
CA TYR A 455 -24.52 -28.14 -17.10
C TYR A 455 -23.60 -29.34 -16.83
N PRO A 456 -24.07 -30.38 -16.14
CA PRO A 456 -23.28 -31.57 -15.84
C PRO A 456 -22.85 -32.29 -17.12
N GLY A 457 -21.58 -32.66 -17.21
CA GLY A 457 -21.08 -33.47 -18.31
C GLY A 457 -19.58 -33.71 -18.20
N ARG A 458 -19.14 -34.89 -18.64
CA ARG A 458 -17.74 -35.30 -18.65
C ARG A 458 -17.07 -34.94 -19.97
N GLY A 459 -15.74 -35.03 -19.98
CA GLY A 459 -14.89 -34.85 -21.16
C GLY A 459 -14.25 -33.47 -21.17
N ASP A 460 -12.97 -33.43 -21.53
CA ASP A 460 -12.12 -32.26 -21.73
C ASP A 460 -12.19 -31.72 -23.17
N ASP A 461 -12.96 -32.37 -24.04
CA ASP A 461 -13.10 -31.99 -25.45
C ASP A 461 -13.63 -30.56 -25.63
N VAL A 462 -12.99 -29.82 -26.52
CA VAL A 462 -13.50 -28.54 -27.04
C VAL A 462 -14.39 -28.83 -28.25
N VAL A 463 -15.61 -28.27 -28.24
CA VAL A 463 -16.56 -28.39 -29.35
C VAL A 463 -16.95 -26.99 -29.83
N VAL A 464 -16.54 -26.66 -31.04
CA VAL A 464 -16.95 -25.43 -31.73
C VAL A 464 -18.25 -25.70 -32.48
N HIS A 465 -19.37 -25.29 -31.91
CA HIS A 465 -20.70 -25.46 -32.53
C HIS A 465 -20.94 -24.45 -33.66
N ARG A 466 -20.31 -23.28 -33.57
CA ARG A 466 -20.31 -22.26 -34.61
C ARG A 466 -19.01 -21.48 -34.53
N ALA A 467 -18.17 -21.58 -35.56
CA ALA A 467 -16.95 -20.77 -35.65
C ALA A 467 -17.27 -19.27 -35.70
N LYS A 468 -16.31 -18.43 -35.31
CA LYS A 468 -16.43 -16.97 -35.32
C LYS A 468 -16.86 -16.48 -36.71
N THR A 469 -18.08 -15.94 -36.81
CA THR A 469 -18.65 -15.42 -38.06
C THR A 469 -18.66 -13.91 -38.06
N GLY A 470 -17.56 -13.31 -38.56
CA GLY A 470 -17.34 -11.86 -38.54
C GLY A 470 -17.35 -11.27 -37.13
N PRO A 471 -17.11 -9.96 -36.98
CA PRO A 471 -17.70 -9.24 -35.88
C PRO A 471 -19.16 -8.97 -36.27
#